data_AF-L9YMV2-F1
#
_entry.id   AF-L9YMV2-F1
#
_cell.length_a   1.000
_cell.length_b   1.000
_cell.length_c   1.000
_cell.angle_alpha   90.00
_cell.angle_beta   90.00
_cell.angle_gamma   90.00
#
_symmetry.space_group_name_H-M   'P 1'
#
loop_
_entity.id
_entity.type
_entity.pdbx_description
1 polymer ?
#
loop_
_entity_poly.entity_id
_entity_poly.type
_entity_poly.pdbx_seq_one_letter_code
_entity_poly.pdbx_strand_id
1 'polypeptide(L)'
;MGATAVGASVAGCLSLNGADSDGDRPVLSAPENHERIKESGLPHPIYGEEIPEATVPAPLHERSITTTEFTGDRHLMLTFIYTSCTTVCTGLTAALRRVQADATDRDYADEIAFLPTTFDPEYDTADVLESYGKDYGVDFDAGNWYFLRPDTPDDAKAVVQDTFGVAFEQGDESSDGGDDETDHDEMDHDRQFVHTSLILLVNKDGVVERAYTGGSPDGNDIVEDARTVVEGW
;
A
#
# COMPACT_ATOMS: atom_id res chain seq x y z
N MET A 1 44.75 31.76 53.64
CA MET A 1 44.64 32.99 52.84
C MET A 1 45.02 32.59 51.43
N GLY A 2 44.21 32.59 50.38
CA GLY A 2 42.82 32.91 50.12
C GLY A 2 42.48 32.30 48.74
N ALA A 3 41.20 32.37 48.37
CA ALA A 3 40.51 31.81 47.19
C ALA A 3 41.28 31.89 45.84
N THR A 4 40.95 31.13 44.79
CA THR A 4 39.70 31.26 44.01
C THR A 4 39.52 30.09 43.04
N ALA A 5 38.30 29.60 42.93
CA ALA A 5 37.84 28.74 41.85
C ALA A 5 37.34 29.60 40.68
N VAL A 6 37.59 29.16 39.44
CA VAL A 6 36.82 29.57 38.27
C VAL A 6 36.65 28.35 37.38
N GLY A 7 35.40 27.88 37.25
CA GLY A 7 35.01 26.93 36.22
C GLY A 7 34.85 27.63 34.88
N ALA A 8 35.12 26.90 33.80
CA ALA A 8 34.75 27.30 32.44
C ALA A 8 34.10 26.08 31.77
N SER A 9 32.77 26.13 31.68
CA SER A 9 31.95 25.29 30.83
C SER A 9 32.25 25.64 29.37
N VAL A 10 32.80 24.70 28.61
CA VAL A 10 32.82 24.82 27.15
C VAL A 10 31.45 24.44 26.62
N ALA A 11 30.63 25.46 26.35
CA ALA A 11 29.51 25.35 25.44
C ALA A 11 30.08 24.99 24.06
N GLY A 12 30.01 23.70 23.72
CA GLY A 12 30.29 23.22 22.38
C GLY A 12 29.12 23.60 21.48
N CYS A 13 29.26 24.70 20.77
CA CYS A 13 28.45 25.02 19.60
C CYS A 13 28.69 23.92 18.56
N LEU A 14 27.79 22.94 18.48
CA LEU A 14 27.77 22.00 17.36
C LEU A 14 27.01 22.68 16.23
N SER A 15 27.80 23.06 15.24
CA SER A 15 27.42 23.73 14.01
C SER A 15 26.28 23.01 13.30
N LEU A 16 25.28 23.81 12.93
CA LEU A 16 24.58 23.73 11.66
C LEU A 16 25.59 23.44 10.54
N ASN A 17 25.49 22.26 9.94
CA ASN A 17 25.74 21.94 8.54
C ASN A 17 25.90 20.41 8.37
N GLY A 18 24.76 19.73 8.27
CA GLY A 18 24.61 18.55 7.44
C GLY A 18 23.57 18.94 6.38
N ALA A 19 23.92 18.81 5.11
CA ALA A 19 23.14 19.26 3.98
C ALA A 19 21.68 18.79 4.06
N ASP A 20 20.75 19.74 3.90
CA ASP A 20 19.43 19.51 3.33
C ASP A 20 19.59 18.64 2.07
N SER A 21 19.20 17.38 2.18
CA SER A 21 18.59 16.69 1.05
C SER A 21 17.11 16.88 1.29
N ASP A 22 16.47 17.70 0.47
CA ASP A 22 15.03 17.94 0.52
C ASP A 22 14.22 16.72 0.06
N GLY A 23 14.87 15.55 -0.11
CA GLY A 23 14.32 14.31 -0.67
C GLY A 23 14.33 13.15 0.32
N ASP A 24 13.90 13.41 1.56
CA ASP A 24 13.68 12.37 2.57
C ASP A 24 12.48 12.73 3.49
N ARG A 25 11.68 13.72 3.08
CA ARG A 25 10.59 14.26 3.91
C ARG A 25 9.25 14.00 3.25
N PRO A 26 8.25 13.51 4.00
CA PRO A 26 6.88 13.48 3.53
C PRO A 26 6.40 14.87 3.12
N VAL A 27 5.70 14.93 2.00
CA VAL A 27 4.98 16.11 1.50
C VAL A 27 3.72 16.35 2.33
N LEU A 28 2.99 15.27 2.66
CA LEU A 28 1.82 15.36 3.51
C LEU A 28 2.24 15.64 4.95
N SER A 29 1.36 16.28 5.72
CA SER A 29 1.54 16.34 7.16
C SER A 29 1.21 15.00 7.81
N ALA A 30 1.92 14.68 8.90
CA ALA A 30 1.67 13.52 9.73
C ALA A 30 0.18 13.41 10.11
N PRO A 31 -0.39 12.19 10.12
CA PRO A 31 -1.79 12.01 10.50
C PRO A 31 -2.03 12.47 11.94
N GLU A 32 -3.22 12.97 12.26
CA GLU A 32 -3.52 13.53 13.59
C GLU A 32 -3.27 12.54 14.75
N ASN A 33 -3.41 11.25 14.47
CA ASN A 33 -3.18 10.15 15.41
C ASN A 33 -1.79 9.50 15.28
N HIS A 34 -0.85 10.10 14.55
CA HIS A 34 0.47 9.51 14.25
C HIS A 34 1.19 9.00 15.49
N GLU A 35 1.34 9.82 16.53
CA GLU A 35 2.05 9.43 17.77
C GLU A 35 1.43 8.19 18.42
N ARG A 36 0.10 8.11 18.47
CA ARG A 36 -0.61 6.96 19.04
C ARG A 36 -0.40 5.70 18.21
N ILE A 37 -0.44 5.81 16.88
CA ILE A 37 -0.24 4.68 15.98
C ILE A 37 1.21 4.18 16.09
N LYS A 38 2.18 5.10 16.11
CA LYS A 38 3.61 4.78 16.24
C LYS A 38 3.93 4.02 17.53
N GLU A 39 3.30 4.39 18.64
CA GLU A 39 3.40 3.66 19.91
C GLU A 39 2.81 2.25 19.86
N SER A 40 1.89 1.97 18.93
CA SER A 40 1.23 0.67 18.80
C SER A 40 2.11 -0.40 18.14
N GLY A 41 3.23 -0.01 17.53
CA GLY A 41 4.20 -0.93 16.91
C GLY A 41 3.58 -1.75 15.78
N LEU A 42 2.83 -1.10 14.88
CA LEU A 42 2.23 -1.76 13.73
C LEU A 42 3.31 -2.41 12.83
N PRO A 43 3.01 -3.56 12.21
CA PRO A 43 3.97 -4.31 11.40
C PRO A 43 4.19 -3.73 9.99
N HIS A 44 3.58 -2.57 9.69
CA HIS A 44 3.62 -1.94 8.37
C HIS A 44 3.99 -0.44 8.52
N PRO A 45 4.59 0.18 7.48
CA PRO A 45 4.88 1.61 7.52
C PRO A 45 3.59 2.44 7.57
N ILE A 46 3.68 3.66 8.08
CA ILE A 46 2.51 4.53 8.33
C ILE A 46 2.71 5.92 7.73
N TYR A 47 3.87 6.53 7.99
CA TYR A 47 4.20 7.90 7.63
C TYR A 47 5.70 8.18 7.88
N GLY A 48 6.43 8.54 6.83
CA GLY A 48 7.85 8.91 6.90
C GLY A 48 8.81 7.72 6.91
N GLU A 49 8.33 6.48 6.98
CA GLU A 49 9.15 5.30 6.78
C GLU A 49 9.32 4.99 5.28
N GLU A 50 10.43 4.35 4.92
CA GLU A 50 10.65 3.82 3.58
C GLU A 50 9.70 2.64 3.28
N ILE A 51 9.28 2.51 2.03
CA ILE A 51 8.50 1.37 1.58
C ILE A 51 9.31 0.06 1.68
N PRO A 52 8.72 -1.02 2.24
CA PRO A 52 9.32 -2.35 2.18
C PRO A 52 9.57 -2.83 0.75
N GLU A 53 10.69 -3.52 0.55
CA GLU A 53 11.05 -4.10 -0.75
C GLU A 53 10.52 -5.53 -0.89
N ALA A 54 9.77 -5.80 -1.95
CA ALA A 54 9.42 -7.14 -2.40
C ALA A 54 9.49 -7.20 -3.92
N THR A 55 9.92 -8.34 -4.46
CA THR A 55 9.89 -8.60 -5.90
C THR A 55 8.81 -9.62 -6.19
N VAL A 56 7.82 -9.23 -7.00
CA VAL A 56 6.63 -10.03 -7.26
C VAL A 56 6.36 -10.11 -8.76
N PRO A 57 5.99 -11.28 -9.31
CA PRO A 57 5.53 -11.38 -10.70
C PRO A 57 4.36 -10.43 -11.00
N ALA A 58 4.41 -9.73 -12.13
CA ALA A 58 3.32 -8.96 -12.69
C ALA A 58 2.82 -9.66 -13.96
N PRO A 59 1.84 -10.59 -13.85
CA PRO A 59 1.51 -11.51 -14.94
C PRO A 59 0.97 -10.83 -16.19
N LEU A 60 0.35 -9.65 -16.07
CA LEU A 60 -0.15 -8.88 -17.22
C LEU A 60 0.96 -8.14 -17.99
N HIS A 61 2.17 -8.10 -17.45
CA HIS A 61 3.33 -7.42 -18.02
C HIS A 61 4.48 -8.40 -18.34
N GLU A 62 4.27 -9.70 -18.13
CA GLU A 62 5.23 -10.78 -18.39
C GLU A 62 6.63 -10.55 -17.76
N ARG A 63 6.67 -9.86 -16.61
CA ARG A 63 7.90 -9.58 -15.86
C ARG A 63 7.63 -9.56 -14.36
N SER A 64 8.68 -9.52 -13.56
CA SER A 64 8.58 -9.19 -12.13
C SER A 64 8.75 -7.69 -11.91
N ILE A 65 8.13 -7.18 -10.87
CA ILE A 65 8.21 -5.79 -10.40
C ILE A 65 8.77 -5.82 -8.99
N THR A 66 9.78 -5.00 -8.71
CA THR A 66 10.22 -4.72 -7.34
C THR A 66 9.49 -3.48 -6.84
N THR A 67 8.94 -3.51 -5.63
CA THR A 67 8.13 -2.39 -5.09
C THR A 67 8.89 -1.06 -5.00
N THR A 68 10.22 -1.10 -4.98
CA THR A 68 11.13 0.06 -4.99
C THR A 68 11.58 0.47 -6.40
N GLU A 69 11.19 -0.23 -7.48
CA GLU A 69 11.73 0.04 -8.83
C GLU A 69 11.33 1.41 -9.39
N PHE A 70 10.23 1.98 -8.87
CA PHE A 70 9.71 3.27 -9.30
C PHE A 70 10.26 4.45 -8.47
N THR A 71 11.02 4.18 -7.41
CA THR A 71 11.69 5.21 -6.62
C THR A 71 12.63 6.01 -7.53
N GLY A 72 12.48 7.34 -7.51
CA GLY A 72 13.16 8.31 -8.35
C GLY A 72 12.36 8.72 -9.59
N ASP A 73 11.38 7.90 -10.01
CA ASP A 73 10.66 8.09 -11.26
C ASP A 73 9.16 8.37 -11.05
N ARG A 74 8.47 7.60 -10.21
CA ARG A 74 7.01 7.69 -10.01
C ARG A 74 6.63 7.57 -8.54
N HIS A 75 5.56 8.25 -8.17
CA HIS A 75 4.83 7.99 -6.92
C HIS A 75 4.18 6.60 -6.97
N LEU A 76 3.90 6.01 -5.82
CA LEU A 76 3.36 4.65 -5.76
C LEU A 76 2.12 4.57 -4.88
N MET A 77 1.16 3.77 -5.32
CA MET A 77 0.06 3.30 -4.51
C MET A 77 0.02 1.78 -4.48
N LEU A 78 0.11 1.21 -3.27
CA LEU A 78 0.07 -0.24 -3.06
C LEU A 78 -1.15 -0.62 -2.26
N THR A 79 -1.71 -1.79 -2.55
CA THR A 79 -2.78 -2.39 -1.75
C THR A 79 -2.76 -3.91 -1.90
N PHE A 80 -3.51 -4.61 -1.06
CA PHE A 80 -3.55 -6.07 -1.00
C PHE A 80 -5.00 -6.55 -1.13
N ILE A 81 -5.24 -7.39 -2.13
CA ILE A 81 -6.58 -7.84 -2.52
C ILE A 81 -6.60 -9.34 -2.80
N TYR A 82 -7.78 -9.88 -3.07
CA TYR A 82 -7.99 -11.13 -3.78
C TYR A 82 -9.30 -10.99 -4.57
N THR A 83 -9.37 -11.52 -5.79
CA THR A 83 -10.43 -11.12 -6.72
C THR A 83 -11.81 -11.69 -6.39
N SER A 84 -11.89 -12.81 -5.65
CA SER A 84 -13.17 -13.38 -5.19
C SER A 84 -13.81 -12.62 -4.03
N CYS A 85 -13.12 -11.63 -3.46
CA CYS A 85 -13.65 -10.82 -2.36
C CYS A 85 -14.70 -9.81 -2.83
N THR A 86 -15.95 -10.04 -2.46
CA THR A 86 -17.08 -9.16 -2.82
C THR A 86 -17.34 -8.06 -1.77
N THR A 87 -16.51 -7.95 -0.74
CA THR A 87 -16.68 -6.99 0.38
C THR A 87 -15.68 -5.83 0.28
N VAL A 88 -14.62 -5.83 1.10
CA VAL A 88 -13.74 -4.68 1.28
C VAL A 88 -12.77 -4.46 0.12
N CYS A 89 -12.32 -5.52 -0.57
CA CYS A 89 -11.40 -5.42 -1.70
C CYS A 89 -11.97 -4.58 -2.85
N THR A 90 -13.30 -4.62 -3.02
CA THR A 90 -14.01 -3.83 -4.04
C THR A 90 -13.79 -2.34 -3.83
N GLY A 91 -13.84 -1.88 -2.58
CA GLY A 91 -13.65 -0.48 -2.24
C GLY A 91 -12.18 -0.06 -2.22
N LEU A 92 -11.24 -0.96 -1.90
CA LEU A 92 -9.80 -0.72 -2.04
C LEU A 92 -9.42 -0.50 -3.51
N THR A 93 -9.88 -1.38 -4.39
CA THR A 93 -9.65 -1.28 -5.84
C THR A 93 -10.29 -0.02 -6.40
N ALA A 94 -11.53 0.28 -5.98
CA ALA A 94 -12.20 1.52 -6.37
C ALA A 94 -11.48 2.78 -5.88
N ALA A 95 -10.81 2.74 -4.72
CA ALA A 95 -10.02 3.87 -4.21
C ALA A 95 -8.82 4.16 -5.12
N LEU A 96 -8.03 3.14 -5.46
CA LEU A 96 -6.92 3.29 -6.42
C LEU A 96 -7.43 3.75 -7.79
N ARG A 97 -8.52 3.17 -8.29
CA ARG A 97 -9.11 3.55 -9.58
C ARG A 97 -9.55 5.01 -9.62
N ARG A 98 -10.07 5.57 -8.51
CA ARG A 98 -10.41 7.00 -8.43
C ARG A 98 -9.18 7.87 -8.62
N VAL A 99 -8.06 7.50 -8.00
CA VAL A 99 -6.79 8.20 -8.19
C VAL A 99 -6.28 8.04 -9.62
N GLN A 100 -6.40 6.85 -10.22
CA GLN A 100 -6.02 6.62 -11.62
C GLN A 100 -6.83 7.49 -12.60
N ALA A 101 -8.15 7.57 -12.40
CA ALA A 101 -9.02 8.40 -13.22
C ALA A 101 -8.64 9.88 -13.11
N ASP A 102 -8.37 10.35 -11.89
CA ASP A 102 -7.92 11.71 -11.67
C ASP A 102 -6.55 12.00 -12.30
N ALA A 103 -5.61 11.06 -12.19
CA ALA A 103 -4.30 11.15 -12.83
C ALA A 103 -4.40 11.27 -14.35
N THR A 104 -5.36 10.55 -14.95
CA THR A 104 -5.62 10.62 -16.39
C THR A 104 -6.27 11.94 -16.77
N ASP A 105 -7.30 12.38 -16.04
CA ASP A 105 -8.03 13.62 -16.31
C ASP A 105 -7.14 14.87 -16.16
N ARG A 106 -6.10 14.79 -15.33
CA ARG A 106 -5.17 15.89 -15.02
C ARG A 106 -3.78 15.74 -15.64
N ASP A 107 -3.59 14.77 -16.52
CA ASP A 107 -2.34 14.59 -17.29
C ASP A 107 -1.10 14.31 -16.42
N TYR A 108 -1.26 13.52 -15.35
CA TYR A 108 -0.15 13.03 -14.51
C TYR A 108 -0.14 11.50 -14.34
N ALA A 109 -0.84 10.75 -15.21
CA ALA A 109 -0.87 9.29 -15.17
C ALA A 109 0.52 8.63 -15.21
N ASP A 110 1.49 9.26 -15.89
CA ASP A 110 2.88 8.80 -15.97
C ASP A 110 3.65 9.02 -14.65
N GLU A 111 3.19 9.91 -13.78
CA GLU A 111 3.87 10.29 -12.53
C GLU A 111 3.56 9.35 -11.37
N ILE A 112 2.54 8.48 -11.49
CA ILE A 112 2.09 7.58 -10.41
C ILE A 112 1.87 6.17 -10.93
N ALA A 113 2.24 5.15 -10.14
CA ALA A 113 1.99 3.74 -10.46
C ALA A 113 1.18 3.04 -9.34
N PHE A 114 0.37 2.06 -9.75
CA PHE A 114 -0.53 1.29 -8.88
C PHE A 114 -0.12 -0.17 -8.84
N LEU A 115 0.10 -0.71 -7.64
CA LEU A 115 0.56 -2.09 -7.41
C LEU A 115 -0.41 -2.88 -6.51
N PRO A 116 -1.67 -3.12 -6.92
CA PRO A 116 -2.52 -4.07 -6.20
C PRO A 116 -1.90 -5.47 -6.26
N THR A 117 -1.64 -6.04 -5.09
CA THR A 117 -1.01 -7.35 -4.93
C THR A 117 -2.04 -8.37 -4.45
N THR A 118 -2.20 -9.48 -5.16
CA THR A 118 -3.06 -10.57 -4.70
C THR A 118 -2.41 -11.39 -3.59
N PHE A 119 -3.21 -11.85 -2.64
CA PHE A 119 -2.82 -12.88 -1.67
C PHE A 119 -3.50 -14.24 -1.88
N ASP A 120 -4.31 -14.41 -2.93
CA ASP A 120 -4.84 -15.72 -3.38
C ASP A 120 -4.29 -16.04 -4.79
N PRO A 121 -2.99 -16.35 -4.91
CA PRO A 121 -2.40 -16.61 -6.21
C PRO A 121 -2.95 -17.89 -6.88
N GLU A 122 -3.54 -18.83 -6.13
CA GLU A 122 -4.11 -20.05 -6.71
C GLU A 122 -5.38 -19.76 -7.52
N TYR A 123 -6.22 -18.82 -7.08
CA TYR A 123 -7.39 -18.36 -7.83
C TYR A 123 -7.06 -17.25 -8.82
N ASP A 124 -6.29 -16.26 -8.39
CA ASP A 124 -6.05 -15.00 -9.11
C ASP A 124 -5.00 -15.20 -10.21
N THR A 125 -5.36 -15.95 -11.24
CA THR A 125 -4.57 -16.09 -12.47
C THR A 125 -4.50 -14.76 -13.25
N ALA A 126 -3.63 -14.69 -14.26
CA ALA A 126 -3.51 -13.51 -15.12
C ALA A 126 -4.87 -13.09 -15.71
N ASP A 127 -5.62 -14.03 -16.29
CA ASP A 127 -6.92 -13.77 -16.92
C ASP A 127 -7.97 -13.29 -15.91
N VAL A 128 -7.94 -13.83 -14.68
CA VAL A 128 -8.83 -13.44 -13.58
C VAL A 128 -8.52 -12.02 -13.12
N LEU A 129 -7.25 -11.68 -12.93
CA LEU A 129 -6.81 -10.32 -12.56
C LEU A 129 -7.14 -9.29 -13.65
N GLU A 130 -6.97 -9.66 -14.92
CA GLU A 130 -7.33 -8.80 -16.05
C GLU A 130 -8.84 -8.55 -16.08
N SER A 131 -9.64 -9.60 -15.91
CA SER A 131 -11.11 -9.50 -15.87
C SER A 131 -11.58 -8.66 -14.69
N TYR A 132 -11.03 -8.90 -13.50
CA TYR A 132 -11.28 -8.10 -12.31
C TYR A 132 -10.98 -6.62 -12.56
N GLY A 133 -9.80 -6.28 -13.10
CA GLY A 133 -9.47 -4.89 -13.41
C GLY A 133 -10.45 -4.24 -14.40
N LYS A 134 -10.88 -4.98 -15.44
CA LYS A 134 -11.90 -4.51 -16.40
C LYS A 134 -13.23 -4.23 -15.73
N ASP A 135 -13.69 -5.12 -14.85
CA ASP A 135 -14.96 -4.98 -14.13
C ASP A 135 -14.97 -3.78 -13.18
N TYR A 136 -13.81 -3.45 -12.59
CA TYR A 136 -13.64 -2.26 -11.75
C TYR A 136 -13.25 -0.99 -12.50
N GLY A 137 -13.15 -1.05 -13.84
CA GLY A 137 -12.89 0.10 -14.70
C GLY A 137 -11.46 0.65 -14.57
N VAL A 138 -10.49 -0.23 -14.37
CA VAL A 138 -9.06 0.07 -14.50
C VAL A 138 -8.77 0.46 -15.95
N ASP A 139 -8.08 1.58 -16.13
CA ASP A 139 -7.55 1.99 -17.42
C ASP A 139 -6.18 1.35 -17.64
N PHE A 140 -6.13 0.23 -18.37
CA PHE A 140 -4.86 -0.43 -18.68
C PHE A 140 -4.05 0.32 -19.74
N ASP A 141 -4.68 1.16 -20.57
CA ASP A 141 -3.99 1.90 -21.64
C ASP A 141 -3.09 3.02 -21.06
N ALA A 142 -3.40 3.49 -19.84
CA ALA A 142 -2.57 4.45 -19.10
C ALA A 142 -1.20 3.89 -18.69
N GLY A 143 -0.96 2.58 -18.80
CA GLY A 143 0.36 1.97 -18.54
C GLY A 143 0.89 2.12 -17.11
N ASN A 144 0.01 2.46 -16.16
CA ASN A 144 0.38 2.78 -14.79
C ASN A 144 -0.12 1.77 -13.74
N TRP A 145 -0.76 0.69 -14.17
CA TRP A 145 -1.37 -0.31 -13.29
C TRP A 145 -0.71 -1.68 -13.46
N TYR A 146 -0.19 -2.23 -12.37
CA TYR A 146 0.50 -3.51 -12.34
C TYR A 146 -0.11 -4.39 -11.26
N PHE A 147 -0.97 -5.33 -11.67
CA PHE A 147 -1.39 -6.39 -10.75
C PHE A 147 -0.19 -7.28 -10.44
N LEU A 148 0.09 -7.46 -9.15
CA LEU A 148 1.18 -8.29 -8.66
C LEU A 148 0.62 -9.59 -8.11
N ARG A 149 1.22 -10.71 -8.49
CA ARG A 149 0.79 -12.06 -8.12
C ARG A 149 1.99 -12.89 -7.66
N PRO A 150 2.12 -13.16 -6.35
CA PRO A 150 3.08 -14.13 -5.83
C PRO A 150 2.92 -15.51 -6.50
N ASP A 151 3.98 -16.29 -6.59
CA ASP A 151 3.93 -17.58 -7.31
C ASP A 151 3.12 -18.64 -6.54
N THR A 152 3.23 -18.65 -5.22
CA THR A 152 2.59 -19.62 -4.32
C THR A 152 1.93 -18.95 -3.11
N PRO A 153 1.02 -19.65 -2.39
CA PRO A 153 0.47 -19.15 -1.13
C PRO A 153 1.53 -18.82 -0.07
N ASP A 154 2.63 -19.58 -0.02
CA ASP A 154 3.75 -19.30 0.89
C ASP A 154 4.46 -17.99 0.51
N ASP A 155 4.65 -17.73 -0.80
CA ASP A 155 5.20 -16.47 -1.28
C ASP A 155 4.24 -15.31 -1.00
N ALA A 156 2.92 -15.53 -1.13
CA ALA A 156 1.91 -14.54 -0.77
C ALA A 156 1.99 -14.18 0.71
N LYS A 157 2.18 -15.17 1.60
CA LYS A 157 2.40 -14.91 3.03
C LYS A 157 3.68 -14.12 3.28
N ALA A 158 4.79 -14.49 2.65
CA ALA A 158 6.07 -13.81 2.81
C ALA A 158 6.01 -12.34 2.35
N VAL A 159 5.33 -12.06 1.24
CA VAL A 159 5.14 -10.69 0.75
C VAL A 159 4.13 -9.95 1.61
N VAL A 160 2.89 -10.44 1.69
CA VAL A 160 1.77 -9.66 2.24
C VAL A 160 1.82 -9.57 3.76
N GLN A 161 2.10 -10.67 4.46
CA GLN A 161 2.13 -10.70 5.92
C GLN A 161 3.52 -10.36 6.47
N ASP A 162 4.58 -11.04 6.01
CA ASP A 162 5.90 -10.89 6.64
C ASP A 162 6.60 -9.58 6.22
N THR A 163 6.42 -9.12 4.98
CA THR A 163 7.06 -7.89 4.47
C THR A 163 6.21 -6.65 4.69
N PHE A 164 4.90 -6.75 4.42
CA PHE A 164 3.98 -5.61 4.50
C PHE A 164 3.07 -5.61 5.73
N GLY A 165 3.18 -6.61 6.62
CA GLY A 165 2.46 -6.62 7.89
C GLY A 165 0.93 -6.79 7.76
N VAL A 166 0.43 -7.14 6.58
CA VAL A 166 -1.00 -7.32 6.33
C VAL A 166 -1.39 -8.73 6.71
N ALA A 167 -2.06 -8.85 7.85
CA ALA A 167 -2.60 -10.13 8.29
C ALA A 167 -3.73 -10.57 7.35
N PHE A 168 -3.63 -11.81 6.85
CA PHE A 168 -4.71 -12.51 6.16
C PHE A 168 -4.69 -13.98 6.57
N GLU A 169 -5.87 -14.57 6.71
CA GLU A 169 -6.06 -15.99 7.01
C GLU A 169 -7.21 -16.53 6.16
N GLN A 170 -7.04 -17.71 5.59
CA GLN A 170 -8.12 -18.41 4.91
C GLN A 170 -9.09 -18.93 5.98
N GLY A 171 -10.36 -18.52 5.89
CA GLY A 171 -11.40 -19.02 6.76
C GLY A 171 -11.69 -20.49 6.48
N ASP A 172 -11.82 -21.28 7.54
CA ASP A 172 -12.39 -22.62 7.52
C ASP A 172 -13.92 -22.54 7.55
N GLU A 173 -14.59 -23.30 6.69
CA GLU A 173 -16.05 -23.30 6.42
C GLU A 173 -16.92 -23.80 7.60
N SER A 174 -16.59 -23.47 8.86
CA SER A 174 -17.21 -24.05 10.06
C SER A 174 -17.60 -23.03 11.12
N SER A 175 -17.84 -21.78 10.73
CA SER A 175 -18.37 -20.75 11.64
C SER A 175 -19.52 -19.94 11.03
N ASP A 176 -20.44 -20.60 10.33
CA ASP A 176 -21.84 -20.13 10.33
C ASP A 176 -22.77 -21.35 10.40
N GLY A 177 -23.26 -21.63 11.60
CA GLY A 177 -24.28 -22.65 11.87
C GLY A 177 -25.67 -22.12 11.47
N GLY A 178 -25.85 -21.80 10.20
CA GLY A 178 -27.11 -21.42 9.60
C GLY A 178 -27.70 -22.59 8.84
N ASP A 179 -28.67 -23.27 9.44
CA ASP A 179 -29.48 -24.28 8.77
C ASP A 179 -30.27 -23.61 7.61
N ASP A 180 -29.81 -23.73 6.37
CA ASP A 180 -30.68 -23.54 5.19
C ASP A 180 -30.33 -24.55 4.10
N GLU A 181 -31.20 -25.54 3.95
CA GLU A 181 -31.09 -26.57 2.93
C GLU A 181 -31.56 -26.01 1.58
N THR A 182 -30.61 -25.64 0.72
CA THR A 182 -30.88 -25.49 -0.71
C THR A 182 -29.84 -26.23 -1.54
N ASP A 183 -30.33 -27.29 -2.21
CA ASP A 183 -29.61 -28.06 -3.23
C ASP A 183 -29.20 -27.15 -4.40
N HIS A 184 -27.91 -26.85 -4.52
CA HIS A 184 -27.30 -26.43 -5.78
C HIS A 184 -25.92 -27.07 -5.94
N ASP A 185 -25.80 -27.94 -6.95
CA ASP A 185 -24.54 -28.46 -7.47
C ASP A 185 -23.69 -27.31 -8.06
N GLU A 186 -22.91 -26.60 -7.24
CA GLU A 186 -21.81 -25.74 -7.70
C GLU A 186 -20.58 -25.99 -6.83
N MET A 187 -19.54 -26.57 -7.43
CA MET A 187 -18.23 -26.74 -6.80
C MET A 187 -17.50 -25.39 -6.78
N ASP A 188 -17.92 -24.45 -5.94
CA ASP A 188 -17.14 -23.27 -5.58
C ASP A 188 -17.13 -23.18 -4.06
N HIS A 189 -16.11 -23.77 -3.45
CA HIS A 189 -15.86 -23.61 -2.02
C HIS A 189 -15.58 -22.13 -1.76
N ASP A 190 -16.33 -21.55 -0.82
CA ASP A 190 -16.35 -20.13 -0.50
C ASP A 190 -15.03 -19.74 0.15
N ARG A 191 -14.02 -19.44 -0.69
CA ARG A 191 -12.70 -18.95 -0.27
C ARG A 191 -12.82 -17.56 0.32
N GLN A 192 -13.16 -17.51 1.61
CA GLN A 192 -13.25 -16.28 2.36
C GLN A 192 -11.98 -16.08 3.15
N PHE A 193 -11.30 -14.97 2.92
CA PHE A 193 -10.17 -14.55 3.74
C PHE A 193 -10.60 -13.44 4.68
N VAL A 194 -10.26 -13.58 5.96
CA VAL A 194 -10.25 -12.45 6.89
C VAL A 194 -8.92 -11.74 6.68
N HIS A 195 -8.96 -10.48 6.24
CA HIS A 195 -7.73 -9.71 6.06
C HIS A 195 -7.87 -8.26 6.51
N THR A 196 -6.75 -7.67 6.90
CA THR A 196 -6.67 -6.25 7.22
C THR A 196 -6.55 -5.42 5.95
N SER A 197 -7.35 -4.36 5.81
CA SER A 197 -7.23 -3.45 4.67
C SER A 197 -6.07 -2.48 4.86
N LEU A 198 -5.23 -2.36 3.82
CA LEU A 198 -4.13 -1.41 3.75
C LEU A 198 -4.02 -0.81 2.35
N ILE A 199 -3.93 0.51 2.27
CA ILE A 199 -3.40 1.22 1.10
C ILE A 199 -2.21 2.05 1.57
N LEU A 200 -1.10 1.97 0.85
CA LEU A 200 0.06 2.84 1.04
C LEU A 200 0.13 3.84 -0.12
N LEU A 201 0.26 5.12 0.20
CA LEU A 201 0.68 6.18 -0.73
C LEU A 201 2.14 6.52 -0.44
N VAL A 202 2.98 6.48 -1.47
CA VAL A 202 4.43 6.63 -1.37
C VAL A 202 4.89 7.67 -2.38
N ASN A 203 5.80 8.54 -1.96
CA ASN A 203 6.37 9.56 -2.83
C ASN A 203 7.52 9.01 -3.71
N LYS A 204 8.08 9.87 -4.56
CA LYS A 204 9.18 9.48 -5.48
C LYS A 204 10.46 9.08 -4.76
N ASP A 205 10.70 9.48 -3.52
CA ASP A 205 11.85 8.99 -2.74
C ASP A 205 11.62 7.59 -2.16
N GLY A 206 10.43 7.00 -2.34
CA GLY A 206 10.08 5.73 -1.69
C GLY A 206 9.66 5.91 -0.23
N VAL A 207 9.37 7.14 0.21
CA VAL A 207 8.89 7.43 1.57
C VAL A 207 7.37 7.36 1.62
N VAL A 208 6.84 6.64 2.61
CA VAL A 208 5.39 6.50 2.83
C VAL A 208 4.80 7.82 3.31
N GLU A 209 3.91 8.39 2.49
CA GLU A 209 3.19 9.63 2.76
C GLU A 209 1.94 9.39 3.61
N ARG A 210 1.28 8.24 3.39
CA ARG A 210 0.08 7.85 4.13
C ARG A 210 -0.16 6.35 4.05
N ALA A 211 -0.50 5.75 5.19
CA ALA A 211 -1.17 4.46 5.25
C ALA A 211 -2.66 4.64 5.58
N TYR A 212 -3.54 4.12 4.74
CA TYR A 212 -4.96 4.03 5.01
C TYR A 212 -5.31 2.64 5.50
N THR A 213 -5.86 2.55 6.72
CA THR A 213 -6.24 1.29 7.37
C THR A 213 -7.70 1.34 7.85
N GLY A 214 -8.28 0.16 8.10
CA GLY A 214 -9.63 0.06 8.69
C GLY A 214 -10.79 0.07 7.69
N GLY A 215 -10.51 -0.13 6.40
CA GLY A 215 -11.52 -0.28 5.35
C GLY A 215 -11.15 0.49 4.09
N SER A 216 -12.15 0.79 3.26
CA SER A 216 -11.96 1.64 2.09
C SER A 216 -11.89 3.11 2.51
N PRO A 217 -10.85 3.87 2.09
CA PRO A 217 -10.74 5.28 2.41
C PRO A 217 -11.94 6.07 1.87
N ASP A 218 -12.36 7.09 2.61
CA ASP A 218 -13.36 8.04 2.11
C ASP A 218 -12.85 8.68 0.81
N GLY A 219 -13.64 8.56 -0.25
CA GLY A 219 -13.12 8.59 -1.62
C GLY A 219 -12.56 9.92 -2.13
N ASN A 220 -12.74 11.02 -1.39
CA ASN A 220 -12.15 12.30 -1.76
C ASN A 220 -10.77 12.50 -1.15
N ASP A 221 -10.54 12.06 0.09
CA ASP A 221 -9.29 12.34 0.81
C ASP A 221 -8.11 11.66 0.14
N ILE A 222 -8.28 10.43 -0.35
CA ILE A 222 -7.22 9.69 -1.05
C ILE A 222 -6.79 10.35 -2.38
N VAL A 223 -7.75 10.97 -3.09
CA VAL A 223 -7.47 11.67 -4.35
C VAL A 223 -6.75 13.00 -4.06
N GLU A 224 -7.22 13.75 -3.07
CA GLU A 224 -6.58 15.01 -2.66
C GLU A 224 -5.16 14.78 -2.10
N ASP A 225 -4.95 13.73 -1.30
CA ASP A 225 -3.63 13.34 -0.78
C ASP A 225 -2.70 12.97 -1.95
N ALA A 226 -3.15 12.12 -2.88
CA ALA A 226 -2.36 11.73 -4.04
C ALA A 226 -1.99 12.95 -4.91
N ARG A 227 -2.94 13.87 -5.16
CA ARG A 227 -2.66 15.13 -5.85
C ARG A 227 -1.64 15.98 -5.10
N THR A 228 -1.80 16.14 -3.80
CA THR A 228 -0.88 16.95 -2.98
C THR A 228 0.53 16.39 -3.05
N VAL A 229 0.67 15.07 -2.98
CA VAL A 229 1.97 14.39 -3.13
C VAL A 229 2.55 14.61 -4.52
N VAL A 230 1.77 14.52 -5.59
CA VAL A 230 2.26 14.76 -6.97
C VAL A 230 2.62 16.23 -7.20
N GLU A 231 1.81 17.18 -6.73
CA GLU A 231 2.03 18.62 -6.90
C GLU A 231 3.15 19.18 -6.00
N GLY A 232 3.50 18.46 -4.94
CA GLY A 232 4.58 18.81 -4.04
C GLY A 232 5.98 18.51 -4.56
N TRP A 233 6.09 17.99 -5.79
CA TRP A 233 7.31 17.50 -6.42
C TRP A 233 7.73 18.28 -7.67
#